data_AF-A0A8C5WY22-F1
#
_entry.id   AF-A0A8C5WY22-F1
#
_cell.length_a   1.000
_cell.length_b   1.000
_cell.length_c   1.000
_cell.angle_alpha   90.00
_cell.angle_beta   90.00
_cell.angle_gamma   90.00
#
_symmetry.space_group_name_H-M   'P 1'
#
loop_
_entity.id
_entity.type
_entity.pdbx_description
1 polymer ?
#
loop_
_entity_poly.entity_id
_entity_poly.type
_entity_poly.pdbx_seq_one_letter_code
_entity_poly.pdbx_strand_id
1 'polypeptide(L)'
;MPFLVETLQASSIKTEYNTQEEALTFKIAASIIKGDHSNQCPNGFSLDSSGPYCSDEDECTTQKPCSHICHNVVGTYYCSCPKGLTISADGRACQDIDECTLGRHSCLAGQDCENIIGSYHCVVQCGIGFRRTPDGLSCQDVNECQESHRCHQHCFNTIGSFHCGCDPGYQLKGRKCMDVNECRQNVCRPDQLCKNTRGGYKCIDLCPSGMTKAENGTCIDVDECRDGTHQCRYNQICENSKGSYRCVCPRGYRYQGVGRPCVDIDECENRGVCQHECRNTLGSYQCFCPSGYRIMPNGKTCQDVDECLEQNIYCGPNRMCFNMKGSYQCIETPCPPNYQRDRLSGSCLKNCPANDLECTLSPYALEYKLVSLPFGIAGNQDLIRLVAYTEDGVMHPRTSFLMVNEDMSIPFSLRDENLKGVVYTTRPLREPETYRMRVRALSYRSDGAIEYQTTFIVYIAVSAYPY
;
A
#
# COMPACT_ATOMS: atom_id res chain seq x y z
N MET A 1 87.98 -66.19 69.85
CA MET A 1 87.94 -67.67 69.93
C MET A 1 86.80 -68.10 69.03
N PRO A 2 86.97 -69.08 68.12
CA PRO A 2 85.89 -69.48 67.23
C PRO A 2 84.79 -70.20 68.04
N PHE A 3 83.52 -69.84 67.81
CA PHE A 3 82.38 -70.33 68.58
C PHE A 3 81.92 -71.71 68.09
N LEU A 4 81.47 -72.56 69.01
CA LEU A 4 80.83 -73.83 68.67
C LEU A 4 79.32 -73.56 68.48
N VAL A 5 78.84 -73.63 67.25
CA VAL A 5 77.39 -73.51 66.98
C VAL A 5 76.79 -74.90 67.13
N GLU A 6 76.08 -75.15 68.22
CA GLU A 6 75.29 -76.36 68.37
C GLU A 6 73.96 -76.16 67.64
N THR A 7 73.76 -76.89 66.54
CA THR A 7 72.51 -76.87 65.79
C THR A 7 71.65 -78.03 66.28
N LEU A 8 70.49 -77.70 66.85
CA LEU A 8 69.52 -78.68 67.32
C LEU A 8 68.67 -79.11 66.13
N GLN A 9 69.03 -80.23 65.49
CA GLN A 9 68.28 -80.74 64.35
C GLN A 9 67.10 -81.58 64.85
N ALA A 10 65.89 -81.08 64.67
CA ALA A 10 64.68 -81.87 64.90
C ALA A 10 64.55 -82.94 63.80
N SER A 11 64.66 -84.20 64.20
CA SER A 11 64.62 -85.36 63.30
C SER A 11 63.18 -85.77 62.93
N SER A 12 62.23 -85.56 63.83
CA SER A 12 60.80 -85.72 63.56
C SER A 12 59.95 -84.96 64.56
N ILE A 13 58.78 -84.51 64.10
CA ILE A 13 57.73 -83.92 64.93
C ILE A 13 56.51 -84.83 64.80
N LYS A 14 56.03 -85.37 65.91
CA LYS A 14 54.77 -86.11 65.97
C LYS A 14 53.72 -85.27 66.68
N THR A 15 52.54 -85.22 66.09
CA THR A 15 51.38 -84.49 66.61
C THR A 15 50.33 -85.47 67.08
N GLU A 16 49.93 -85.36 68.35
CA GLU A 16 48.75 -86.03 68.89
C GLU A 16 47.71 -84.96 69.22
N TYR A 17 46.49 -85.11 68.70
CA TYR A 17 45.37 -84.22 69.01
C TYR A 17 44.57 -84.80 70.15
N ASN A 18 44.47 -84.05 71.26
CA ASN A 18 43.64 -84.41 72.39
C ASN A 18 42.24 -83.81 72.21
N THR A 19 41.26 -84.65 71.88
CA THR A 19 39.88 -84.23 71.58
C THR A 19 39.11 -83.72 72.79
N GLN A 20 39.54 -84.00 74.03
CA GLN A 20 38.83 -83.53 75.23
C GLN A 20 39.20 -82.11 75.65
N GLU A 21 40.43 -81.67 75.33
CA GLU A 21 40.92 -80.32 75.65
C GLU A 21 41.03 -79.43 74.41
N GLU A 22 40.58 -79.91 73.24
CA GLU A 22 40.76 -79.28 71.92
C GLU A 22 42.22 -78.85 71.65
N ALA A 23 43.21 -79.52 72.25
CA ALA A 23 44.60 -79.12 72.24
C ALA A 23 45.48 -80.08 71.41
N LEU A 24 46.36 -79.51 70.57
CA LEU A 24 47.39 -80.24 69.84
C LEU A 24 48.65 -80.37 70.70
N THR A 25 49.07 -81.59 71.00
CA THR A 25 50.32 -81.86 71.71
C THR A 25 51.40 -82.29 70.72
N PHE A 26 52.56 -81.62 70.77
CA PHE A 26 53.69 -81.88 69.89
C PHE A 26 54.79 -82.64 70.66
N LYS A 27 55.25 -83.77 70.11
CA LYS A 27 56.46 -84.46 70.59
C LYS A 27 57.55 -84.28 69.54
N ILE A 28 58.63 -83.61 69.92
CA ILE A 28 59.76 -83.29 69.04
C ILE A 28 60.93 -84.19 69.43
N ALA A 29 61.43 -84.98 68.49
CA ALA A 29 62.67 -85.75 68.67
C ALA A 29 63.81 -84.98 68.00
N ALA A 30 64.77 -84.48 68.79
CA ALA A 30 65.89 -83.70 68.28
C ALA A 30 67.25 -84.27 68.66
N SER A 31 68.23 -84.11 67.77
CA SER A 31 69.63 -84.47 67.97
C SER A 31 70.52 -83.23 67.85
N ILE A 32 71.46 -83.06 68.77
CA ILE A 32 72.41 -81.94 68.75
C ILE A 32 73.64 -82.37 67.94
N ILE A 33 73.89 -81.67 66.85
CA ILE A 33 75.08 -81.87 66.01
C ILE A 33 76.04 -80.70 66.29
N LYS A 34 77.32 -81.00 66.54
CA LYS A 34 78.35 -79.97 66.67
C LYS A 34 78.65 -79.40 65.28
N GLY A 35 78.25 -78.15 65.05
CA GLY A 35 78.51 -77.42 63.81
C GLY A 35 79.93 -76.87 63.75
N ASP A 36 80.33 -76.47 62.55
CA ASP A 36 81.63 -75.88 62.29
C ASP A 36 81.79 -74.50 62.95
N HIS A 37 83.04 -74.17 63.24
CA HIS A 37 83.45 -72.92 63.86
C HIS A 37 83.07 -71.70 63.00
N SER A 38 82.10 -70.90 63.47
CA SER A 38 81.70 -69.63 62.85
C SER A 38 81.92 -68.47 63.81
N ASN A 39 82.29 -67.29 63.28
CA ASN A 39 82.47 -66.05 64.04
C ASN A 39 81.25 -65.11 63.97
N GLN A 40 80.13 -65.56 63.39
CA GLN A 40 78.90 -64.80 63.23
C GLN A 40 77.70 -65.59 63.75
N CYS A 41 76.79 -64.90 64.45
CA CYS A 41 75.53 -65.47 64.90
C CYS A 41 74.61 -65.79 63.69
N PRO A 42 73.73 -66.81 63.79
CA PRO A 42 72.70 -67.07 62.79
C PRO A 42 71.77 -65.86 62.60
N ASN A 43 71.19 -65.72 61.40
CA ASN A 43 70.23 -64.66 61.10
C ASN A 43 69.08 -64.66 62.11
N GLY A 44 68.72 -63.48 62.65
CA GLY A 44 67.73 -63.32 63.73
C GLY A 44 68.32 -63.33 65.14
N PHE A 45 69.65 -63.44 65.30
CA PHE A 45 70.32 -63.43 66.60
C PHE A 45 71.51 -62.45 66.63
N SER A 46 71.63 -61.71 67.74
CA SER A 46 72.72 -60.77 68.04
C SER A 46 73.71 -61.38 69.01
N LEU A 47 74.95 -60.88 69.00
CA LEU A 47 75.92 -61.21 70.03
C LEU A 47 75.48 -60.60 71.36
N ASP A 48 75.28 -61.45 72.37
CA ASP A 48 74.95 -61.02 73.73
C ASP A 48 76.17 -60.29 74.34
N SER A 49 75.89 -59.14 74.97
CA SER A 49 76.86 -58.36 75.73
C SER A 49 77.53 -59.13 76.89
N SER A 50 76.93 -60.24 77.32
CA SER A 50 77.33 -61.04 78.47
C SER A 50 78.42 -62.09 78.16
N GLY A 51 78.78 -62.29 76.89
CA GLY A 51 79.78 -63.28 76.51
C GLY A 51 79.66 -63.80 75.07
N PRO A 52 80.29 -64.93 74.72
CA PRO A 52 80.32 -65.47 73.37
C PRO A 52 79.04 -66.24 72.99
N TYR A 53 77.86 -65.69 73.30
CA TYR A 53 76.55 -66.31 73.06
C TYR A 53 75.71 -65.45 72.12
N CYS A 54 74.79 -66.09 71.40
CA CYS A 54 73.85 -65.39 70.52
C CYS A 54 72.48 -65.31 71.21
N SER A 55 71.94 -64.11 71.37
CA SER A 55 70.59 -63.86 71.88
C SER A 55 69.65 -63.48 70.74
N ASP A 56 68.39 -63.87 70.84
CA ASP A 56 67.33 -63.50 69.88
C ASP A 56 67.29 -61.97 69.69
N GLU A 57 67.30 -61.51 68.45
CA GLU A 57 67.06 -60.11 68.15
C GLU A 57 65.56 -59.86 68.12
N ASP A 58 65.05 -59.04 69.04
CA ASP A 58 63.65 -58.60 68.96
C ASP A 58 63.47 -57.66 67.76
N GLU A 59 63.10 -58.21 66.60
CA GLU A 59 62.94 -57.44 65.37
C GLU A 59 61.74 -56.48 65.46
N CYS A 60 60.77 -56.78 66.33
CA CYS A 60 59.61 -55.92 66.58
C CYS A 60 60.00 -54.60 67.24
N THR A 61 61.03 -54.59 68.09
CA THR A 61 61.54 -53.36 68.72
C THR A 61 62.61 -52.67 67.86
N THR A 62 63.49 -53.46 67.23
CA THR A 62 64.68 -52.94 66.53
C THR A 62 64.37 -52.49 65.11
N GLN A 63 63.62 -53.28 64.33
CA GLN A 63 63.36 -53.01 62.91
C GLN A 63 61.94 -52.49 62.64
N LYS A 64 60.99 -52.76 63.56
CA LYS A 64 59.55 -52.44 63.41
C LYS A 64 58.99 -52.85 62.03
N PRO A 65 59.11 -54.13 61.66
CA PRO A 65 58.84 -54.58 60.30
C PRO A 65 57.34 -54.66 59.94
N CYS A 66 56.46 -54.72 60.94
CA CYS A 66 55.02 -54.87 60.75
C CYS A 66 54.30 -53.51 60.74
N SER A 67 53.26 -53.40 59.91
CA SER A 67 52.43 -52.18 59.85
C SER A 67 51.57 -51.92 61.10
N HIS A 68 51.14 -52.98 61.81
CA HIS A 68 50.23 -52.87 62.95
C HIS A 68 50.74 -53.63 64.18
N ILE A 69 50.48 -54.94 64.27
CA ILE A 69 50.84 -55.76 65.43
C ILE A 69 51.98 -56.69 65.03
N CYS A 70 53.11 -56.60 65.73
CA CYS A 70 54.28 -57.44 65.55
C CYS A 70 54.42 -58.40 66.75
N HIS A 71 54.66 -59.67 66.47
CA HIS A 71 54.93 -60.69 67.48
C HIS A 71 56.35 -61.22 67.30
N ASN A 72 57.20 -61.01 68.30
CA ASN A 72 58.57 -61.52 68.30
C ASN A 72 58.59 -62.99 68.73
N VAL A 73 59.28 -63.84 67.97
CA VAL A 73 59.44 -65.27 68.24
C VAL A 73 60.92 -65.61 68.11
N VAL A 74 61.37 -66.66 68.78
CA VAL A 74 62.80 -67.02 68.74
C VAL A 74 63.25 -67.32 67.29
N GLY A 75 64.19 -66.53 66.80
CA GLY A 75 64.79 -66.56 65.47
C GLY A 75 63.99 -65.87 64.36
N THR A 76 62.80 -65.32 64.64
CA THR A 76 61.96 -64.62 63.64
C THR A 76 60.77 -63.87 64.23
N TYR A 77 60.12 -63.01 63.46
CA TYR A 77 58.87 -62.34 63.84
C TYR A 77 57.72 -62.68 62.89
N TYR A 78 56.48 -62.48 63.34
CA TYR A 78 55.32 -62.49 62.45
C TYR A 78 54.37 -61.32 62.75
N CYS A 79 53.67 -60.87 61.70
CA CYS A 79 52.73 -59.76 61.80
C CYS A 79 51.28 -60.28 61.88
N SER A 80 50.44 -59.56 62.61
CA SER A 80 48.99 -59.80 62.64
C SER A 80 48.21 -58.50 62.47
N CYS A 81 47.00 -58.60 61.93
CA CYS A 81 46.18 -57.44 61.61
C CYS A 81 44.97 -57.33 62.56
N PRO A 82 44.54 -56.10 62.91
CA PRO A 82 43.29 -55.86 63.62
C PRO A 82 42.07 -56.40 62.83
N LYS A 83 40.93 -56.55 63.51
CA LYS A 83 39.67 -56.96 62.86
C LYS A 83 39.30 -55.98 61.74
N GLY A 84 38.79 -56.51 60.63
CA GLY A 84 38.46 -55.74 59.42
C GLY A 84 39.63 -55.59 58.43
N LEU A 85 40.83 -56.03 58.80
CA LEU A 85 42.02 -56.02 57.93
C LEU A 85 42.57 -57.43 57.73
N THR A 86 43.15 -57.69 56.57
CA THR A 86 43.85 -58.93 56.22
C THR A 86 45.34 -58.66 56.01
N ILE A 87 46.18 -59.68 56.22
CA ILE A 87 47.62 -59.56 55.95
C ILE A 87 47.87 -59.58 54.44
N SER A 88 48.67 -58.63 53.96
CA SER A 88 49.10 -58.54 52.57
C SER A 88 50.02 -59.72 52.20
N ALA A 89 50.20 -59.97 50.91
CA ALA A 89 51.05 -61.04 50.37
C ALA A 89 52.50 -60.97 50.90
N ASP A 90 52.98 -59.78 51.25
CA ASP A 90 54.32 -59.56 51.80
C ASP A 90 54.47 -59.99 53.28
N GLY A 91 53.37 -60.42 53.93
CA GLY A 91 53.37 -60.85 55.32
C GLY A 91 53.62 -59.75 56.35
N ARG A 92 53.64 -58.47 55.93
CA ARG A 92 54.04 -57.32 56.78
C ARG A 92 53.00 -56.20 56.88
N ALA A 93 52.32 -55.90 55.77
CA ALA A 93 51.32 -54.85 55.69
C ALA A 93 49.91 -55.40 55.93
N CYS A 94 49.06 -54.61 56.57
CA CYS A 94 47.63 -54.91 56.67
C CYS A 94 46.88 -54.17 55.57
N GLN A 95 46.09 -54.92 54.80
CA GLN A 95 45.19 -54.40 53.79
C GLN A 95 43.76 -54.49 54.29
N ASP A 96 42.98 -53.48 53.99
CA ASP A 96 41.56 -53.42 54.31
C ASP A 96 40.76 -54.51 53.60
N ILE A 97 39.78 -55.10 54.27
CA ILE A 97 38.87 -56.08 53.68
C ILE A 97 37.71 -55.30 53.07
N ASP A 98 37.64 -55.20 51.75
CA ASP A 98 36.55 -54.52 51.09
C ASP A 98 35.25 -55.35 51.15
N GLU A 99 34.43 -55.12 52.18
CA GLU A 99 33.18 -55.88 52.37
C GLU A 99 32.14 -55.61 51.27
N CYS A 100 32.24 -54.47 50.58
CA CYS A 100 31.34 -54.07 49.50
C CYS A 100 31.58 -54.87 48.22
N THR A 101 32.85 -55.06 47.84
CA THR A 101 33.21 -55.88 46.66
C THR A 101 33.02 -57.38 46.91
N LEU A 102 33.21 -57.81 48.15
CA LEU A 102 33.09 -59.21 48.56
C LEU A 102 31.64 -59.62 48.88
N GLY A 103 30.68 -58.68 48.83
CA GLY A 103 29.27 -58.92 49.13
C GLY A 103 29.03 -59.37 50.58
N ARG A 104 29.93 -58.98 51.50
CA ARG A 104 29.94 -59.41 52.90
C ARG A 104 29.48 -58.28 53.84
N HIS A 105 28.46 -57.54 53.39
CA HIS A 105 27.87 -56.40 54.11
C HIS A 105 26.41 -56.67 54.50
N SER A 106 25.92 -56.01 55.55
CA SER A 106 24.54 -56.13 56.06
C SER A 106 23.62 -54.97 55.63
N CYS A 107 23.97 -54.23 54.58
CA CYS A 107 23.17 -53.11 54.08
C CYS A 107 21.78 -53.54 53.58
N LEU A 108 20.76 -52.71 53.85
CA LEU A 108 19.37 -52.97 53.46
C LEU A 108 19.12 -52.68 51.97
N ALA A 109 18.04 -53.24 51.41
CA ALA A 109 17.64 -52.95 50.03
C ALA A 109 17.35 -51.45 49.84
N GLY A 110 18.04 -50.80 48.89
CA GLY A 110 17.99 -49.34 48.67
C GLY A 110 19.11 -48.54 49.35
N GLN A 111 20.14 -49.23 49.86
CA GLN A 111 21.36 -48.62 50.38
C GLN A 111 22.57 -49.05 49.56
N ASP A 112 23.48 -48.12 49.31
CA ASP A 112 24.79 -48.38 48.73
C ASP A 112 25.79 -48.67 49.85
N CYS A 113 26.69 -49.63 49.62
CA CYS A 113 27.80 -49.94 50.52
C CYS A 113 28.99 -49.05 50.17
N GLU A 114 29.55 -48.32 51.14
CA GLU A 114 30.86 -47.69 50.98
C GLU A 114 31.86 -48.32 51.95
N ASN A 115 32.98 -48.76 51.38
CA ASN A 115 34.06 -49.38 52.11
C ASN A 115 34.90 -48.30 52.81
N ILE A 116 35.21 -48.51 54.10
CA ILE A 116 36.07 -47.64 54.89
C ILE A 116 37.17 -48.48 55.54
N ILE A 117 38.30 -47.86 55.93
CA ILE A 117 39.41 -48.66 56.47
C ILE A 117 38.99 -49.33 57.79
N GLY A 118 38.95 -50.67 57.79
CA GLY A 118 38.59 -51.55 58.90
C GLY A 118 37.10 -51.88 59.02
N SER A 119 36.21 -51.37 58.14
CA SER A 119 34.76 -51.61 58.17
C SER A 119 34.05 -51.14 56.89
N TYR A 120 32.74 -51.25 56.83
CA TYR A 120 31.90 -50.56 55.82
C TYR A 120 30.83 -49.72 56.49
N HIS A 121 30.26 -48.76 55.76
CA HIS A 121 28.97 -48.15 56.13
C HIS A 121 27.95 -48.27 55.00
N CYS A 122 26.67 -48.20 55.35
CA CYS A 122 25.57 -48.28 54.40
C CYS A 122 24.94 -46.89 54.28
N VAL A 123 24.96 -46.34 53.07
CA VAL A 123 24.43 -44.99 52.78
C VAL A 123 23.19 -45.09 51.91
N VAL A 124 22.31 -44.09 51.95
CA VAL A 124 21.10 -44.10 51.13
C VAL A 124 21.44 -43.97 49.64
N GLN A 125 20.80 -44.80 48.80
CA GLN A 125 20.90 -44.69 47.35
C GLN A 125 19.94 -43.59 46.86
N CYS A 126 20.48 -42.48 46.35
CA CYS A 126 19.67 -41.39 45.79
C CYS A 126 19.35 -41.61 44.30
N GLY A 127 18.11 -41.29 43.91
CA GLY A 127 17.68 -41.28 42.51
C GLY A 127 18.33 -40.16 41.69
N ILE A 128 18.17 -40.22 40.37
CA ILE A 128 18.62 -39.19 39.44
C ILE A 128 17.98 -37.84 39.82
N GLY A 129 18.78 -36.77 39.88
CA GLY A 129 18.32 -35.43 40.27
C GLY A 129 18.41 -35.13 41.78
N PHE A 130 18.90 -36.07 42.58
CA PHE A 130 19.08 -35.88 44.02
C PHE A 130 20.52 -36.09 44.45
N ARG A 131 20.95 -35.31 45.45
CA ARG A 131 22.27 -35.41 46.08
C ARG A 131 22.11 -35.86 47.52
N ARG A 132 23.00 -36.75 47.97
CA ARG A 132 23.05 -37.19 49.36
C ARG A 132 23.40 -36.03 50.27
N THR A 133 22.69 -35.93 51.39
CA THR A 133 23.01 -34.97 52.44
C THR A 133 24.31 -35.39 53.18
N PRO A 134 25.01 -34.46 53.86
CA PRO A 134 26.30 -34.74 54.50
C PRO A 134 26.27 -35.84 55.57
N ASP A 135 25.11 -36.05 56.18
CA ASP A 135 24.80 -37.11 57.14
C ASP A 135 24.56 -38.48 56.49
N GLY A 136 24.43 -38.57 55.16
CA GLY A 136 24.29 -39.83 54.42
C GLY A 136 22.94 -40.52 54.56
N LEU A 137 21.97 -39.89 55.24
CA LEU A 137 20.67 -40.48 55.58
C LEU A 137 19.53 -40.01 54.66
N SER A 138 19.68 -38.88 53.96
CA SER A 138 18.61 -38.33 53.13
C SER A 138 19.09 -37.83 51.78
N CYS A 139 18.15 -37.66 50.85
CA CYS A 139 18.38 -37.18 49.51
C CYS A 139 17.75 -35.80 49.36
N GLN A 140 18.55 -34.81 48.99
CA GLN A 140 18.10 -33.46 48.69
C GLN A 140 18.02 -33.25 47.18
N ASP A 141 16.98 -32.57 46.73
CA ASP A 141 16.82 -32.14 45.34
C ASP A 141 18.01 -31.29 44.90
N VAL A 142 18.60 -31.64 43.75
CA VAL A 142 19.68 -30.84 43.15
C VAL A 142 19.04 -29.77 42.30
N ASN A 143 19.20 -28.50 42.68
CA ASN A 143 18.73 -27.40 41.86
C ASN A 143 19.61 -27.23 40.62
N GLU A 144 19.24 -27.88 39.50
CA GLU A 144 20.09 -27.87 38.30
C GLU A 144 20.16 -26.50 37.63
N CYS A 145 19.25 -25.57 37.97
CA CYS A 145 19.30 -24.19 37.50
C CYS A 145 20.42 -23.37 38.17
N GLN A 146 20.94 -23.81 39.32
CA GLN A 146 22.02 -23.13 40.04
C GLN A 146 23.40 -23.75 39.79
N GLU A 147 23.47 -25.03 39.44
CA GLU A 147 24.75 -25.74 39.29
C GLU A 147 25.39 -25.61 37.89
N SER A 148 24.63 -25.34 36.82
CA SER A 148 25.20 -24.97 35.51
C SER A 148 24.11 -24.50 34.53
N HIS A 149 24.36 -23.40 33.82
CA HIS A 149 23.50 -22.81 32.78
C HIS A 149 23.17 -23.81 31.64
N ARG A 150 22.19 -24.70 31.86
CA ARG A 150 21.80 -25.75 30.91
C ARG A 150 20.65 -25.37 30.00
N CYS A 151 19.91 -24.33 30.32
CA CYS A 151 18.84 -23.78 29.49
C CYS A 151 19.35 -22.54 28.75
N HIS A 152 18.93 -22.33 27.49
CA HIS A 152 19.28 -21.13 26.73
C HIS A 152 18.74 -19.85 27.40
N GLN A 153 17.46 -19.84 27.79
CA GLN A 153 16.77 -18.65 28.32
C GLN A 153 16.32 -18.87 29.76
N HIS A 154 15.16 -19.49 29.98
CA HIS A 154 14.60 -19.69 31.33
C HIS A 154 14.80 -21.12 31.82
N CYS A 155 15.08 -21.28 33.12
CA CYS A 155 15.20 -22.57 33.79
C CYS A 155 14.27 -22.59 35.01
N PHE A 156 13.48 -23.66 35.13
CA PHE A 156 12.56 -23.87 36.24
C PHE A 156 12.90 -25.19 36.92
N ASN A 157 13.34 -25.10 38.18
CA ASN A 157 13.64 -26.27 39.00
C ASN A 157 12.36 -26.99 39.42
N THR A 158 12.37 -28.31 39.37
CA THR A 158 11.27 -29.17 39.82
C THR A 158 11.85 -30.28 40.70
N ILE A 159 11.04 -30.90 41.55
CA ILE A 159 11.57 -31.94 42.43
C ILE A 159 12.02 -33.15 41.57
N GLY A 160 13.31 -33.47 41.62
CA GLY A 160 13.99 -34.53 40.88
C GLY A 160 14.34 -34.20 39.43
N SER A 161 14.08 -32.97 38.94
CA SER A 161 14.39 -32.57 37.57
C SER A 161 14.29 -31.07 37.33
N PHE A 162 14.45 -30.62 36.10
CA PHE A 162 14.18 -29.23 35.71
C PHE A 162 13.59 -29.17 34.30
N HIS A 163 12.92 -28.07 33.98
CA HIS A 163 12.47 -27.79 32.62
C HIS A 163 12.90 -26.40 32.17
N CYS A 164 13.14 -26.27 30.87
CA CYS A 164 13.52 -25.00 30.26
C CYS A 164 12.29 -24.29 29.69
N GLY A 165 12.27 -22.96 29.76
CA GLY A 165 11.30 -22.10 29.09
C GLY A 165 11.97 -21.16 28.09
N CYS A 166 11.16 -20.65 27.16
CA CYS A 166 11.57 -19.65 26.19
C CYS A 166 10.69 -18.40 26.31
N ASP A 167 11.26 -17.25 25.97
CA ASP A 167 10.59 -15.99 25.78
C ASP A 167 9.52 -16.10 24.68
N PRO A 168 8.49 -15.23 24.71
CA PRO A 168 7.51 -15.12 23.62
C PRO A 168 8.20 -14.96 22.26
N GLY A 169 7.68 -15.64 21.22
CA GLY A 169 8.28 -15.66 19.88
C GLY A 169 9.37 -16.71 19.68
N TYR A 170 9.69 -17.52 20.71
CA TYR A 170 10.66 -18.61 20.60
C TYR A 170 10.03 -19.97 20.91
N GLN A 171 10.47 -21.00 20.21
CA GLN A 171 10.08 -22.39 20.42
C GLN A 171 11.24 -23.20 21.02
N LEU A 172 10.95 -23.96 22.07
CA LEU A 172 11.92 -24.84 22.70
C LEU A 172 12.17 -26.07 21.82
N LYS A 173 13.42 -26.26 21.37
CA LYS A 173 13.89 -27.50 20.74
C LYS A 173 15.05 -28.07 21.55
N GLY A 174 14.76 -29.14 22.29
CA GLY A 174 15.69 -29.68 23.29
C GLY A 174 15.89 -28.68 24.43
N ARG A 175 17.11 -28.13 24.56
CA ARG A 175 17.45 -27.10 25.57
C ARG A 175 17.73 -25.72 24.97
N LYS A 176 17.52 -25.55 23.66
CA LYS A 176 17.74 -24.29 22.95
C LYS A 176 16.43 -23.67 22.50
N CYS A 177 16.29 -22.38 22.74
CA CYS A 177 15.18 -21.58 22.23
C CYS A 177 15.52 -21.14 20.82
N MET A 178 14.69 -21.55 19.87
CA MET A 178 14.80 -21.17 18.46
C MET A 178 13.70 -20.18 18.12
N ASP A 179 14.10 -19.12 17.41
CA ASP A 179 13.19 -18.10 16.92
C ASP A 179 12.09 -18.71 16.04
N VAL A 180 10.83 -18.39 16.32
CA VAL A 180 9.70 -18.81 15.51
C VAL A 180 9.63 -17.88 14.31
N ASN A 181 9.62 -18.42 13.11
CA ASN A 181 9.44 -17.60 11.92
C ASN A 181 7.95 -17.39 11.64
N GLU A 182 7.39 -16.30 12.16
CA GLU A 182 5.97 -16.00 11.99
C GLU A 182 5.61 -15.72 10.53
N CYS A 183 6.55 -15.27 9.69
CA CYS A 183 6.29 -15.00 8.27
C CYS A 183 5.81 -16.21 7.46
N ARG A 184 5.94 -17.44 7.98
CA ARG A 184 5.37 -18.65 7.36
C ARG A 184 3.86 -18.83 7.58
N GLN A 185 3.27 -18.02 8.45
CA GLN A 185 1.87 -18.13 8.86
C GLN A 185 0.96 -17.03 8.26
N ASN A 186 1.41 -16.34 7.20
CA ASN A 186 0.66 -15.28 6.50
C ASN A 186 0.13 -14.16 7.42
N VAL A 187 0.97 -13.71 8.35
CA VAL A 187 0.59 -12.73 9.39
C VAL A 187 0.57 -11.28 8.87
N CYS A 188 1.32 -10.99 7.82
CA CYS A 188 1.31 -9.70 7.16
C CYS A 188 0.23 -9.64 6.07
N ARG A 189 -0.17 -8.43 5.70
CA ARG A 189 -1.07 -8.24 4.55
C ARG A 189 -0.38 -8.67 3.24
N PRO A 190 -1.14 -9.02 2.19
CA PRO A 190 -0.57 -9.46 0.91
C PRO A 190 0.35 -8.41 0.24
N ASP A 191 0.17 -7.13 0.55
CA ASP A 191 0.92 -5.98 0.04
C ASP A 191 2.16 -5.61 0.89
N GLN A 192 2.52 -6.45 1.87
CA GLN A 192 3.64 -6.21 2.78
C GLN A 192 4.69 -7.30 2.68
N LEU A 193 5.96 -6.91 2.72
CA LEU A 193 7.08 -7.83 2.87
C LEU A 193 7.24 -8.20 4.35
N CYS A 194 6.99 -9.47 4.69
CA CYS A 194 7.27 -9.96 6.02
C CYS A 194 8.77 -10.21 6.22
N LYS A 195 9.37 -9.56 7.22
CA LYS A 195 10.74 -9.79 7.66
C LYS A 195 10.75 -10.37 9.06
N ASN A 196 11.25 -11.60 9.17
CA ASN A 196 11.44 -12.25 10.46
C ASN A 196 12.55 -11.56 11.28
N THR A 197 12.31 -11.36 12.57
CA THR A 197 13.27 -10.76 13.51
C THR A 197 13.43 -11.66 14.74
N ARG A 198 14.47 -11.43 15.55
CA ARG A 198 14.63 -12.22 16.78
C ARG A 198 13.50 -11.91 17.79
N GLY A 199 12.66 -12.89 18.08
CA GLY A 199 11.52 -12.82 19.01
C GLY A 199 10.24 -12.26 18.39
N GLY A 200 10.14 -12.16 17.06
CA GLY A 200 8.94 -11.65 16.39
C GLY A 200 9.18 -11.26 14.94
N TYR A 201 8.27 -10.49 14.33
CA TYR A 201 8.36 -10.14 12.91
C TYR A 201 8.06 -8.66 12.67
N LYS A 202 8.48 -8.17 11.50
CA LYS A 202 8.13 -6.84 10.98
C LYS A 202 7.49 -6.98 9.61
N CYS A 203 6.29 -6.43 9.45
CA CYS A 203 5.71 -6.22 8.13
C CYS A 203 6.22 -4.90 7.57
N ILE A 204 6.89 -4.95 6.43
CA ILE A 204 7.44 -3.79 5.75
C ILE A 204 6.49 -3.49 4.58
N ASP A 205 5.89 -2.30 4.59
CA ASP A 205 5.07 -1.86 3.47
C ASP A 205 5.93 -1.80 2.21
N LEU A 206 5.54 -2.58 1.20
CA LEU A 206 6.04 -2.42 -0.15
C LEU A 206 5.22 -1.30 -0.79
N CYS A 207 5.90 -0.37 -1.45
CA CYS A 207 5.15 0.58 -2.28
C CYS A 207 4.51 -0.20 -3.44
N PRO A 208 3.23 0.08 -3.77
CA PRO A 208 2.58 -0.50 -4.93
C PRO A 208 3.42 -0.31 -6.21
N SER A 209 3.25 -1.19 -7.18
CA SER A 209 3.91 -1.08 -8.49
C SER A 209 3.74 0.34 -9.07
N GLY A 210 4.82 0.91 -9.60
CA GLY A 210 4.84 2.30 -10.12
C GLY A 210 5.04 3.38 -9.05
N MET A 211 5.30 3.02 -7.79
CA MET A 211 5.59 3.98 -6.72
C MET A 211 6.94 3.69 -6.05
N THR A 212 7.61 4.73 -5.56
CA THR A 212 8.88 4.64 -4.83
C THR A 212 8.76 5.20 -3.43
N LYS A 213 9.68 4.80 -2.53
CA LYS A 213 9.65 5.19 -1.12
C LYS A 213 10.44 6.48 -0.91
N ALA A 214 9.78 7.54 -0.45
CA ALA A 214 10.43 8.78 -0.04
C ALA A 214 11.17 8.61 1.30
N GLU A 215 12.06 9.56 1.63
CA GLU A 215 12.87 9.52 2.87
C GLU A 215 12.02 9.42 4.15
N ASN A 216 10.81 9.98 4.15
CA ASN A 216 9.85 9.91 5.26
C ASN A 216 9.08 8.56 5.33
N GLY A 217 9.40 7.61 4.46
CA GLY A 217 8.73 6.31 4.38
C GLY A 217 7.39 6.30 3.65
N THR A 218 6.93 7.44 3.10
CA THR A 218 5.71 7.51 2.28
C THR A 218 5.96 7.04 0.86
N CYS A 219 4.97 6.40 0.24
CA CYS A 219 5.04 6.01 -1.15
C CYS A 219 4.66 7.19 -2.04
N ILE A 220 5.63 7.66 -2.81
CA ILE A 220 5.45 8.69 -3.83
C ILE A 220 5.35 8.05 -5.20
N ASP A 221 4.54 8.65 -6.04
CA ASP A 221 4.35 8.22 -7.42
C ASP A 221 5.62 8.43 -8.25
N VAL A 222 5.92 7.49 -9.15
CA VAL A 222 6.98 7.68 -10.15
C VAL A 222 6.35 8.30 -11.38
N ASP A 223 6.81 9.49 -11.79
CA ASP A 223 6.26 10.17 -12.96
C ASP A 223 6.96 9.67 -14.23
N GLU A 224 6.43 8.61 -14.86
CA GLU A 224 7.05 8.02 -16.05
C GLU A 224 7.02 8.95 -17.27
N CYS A 225 6.10 9.94 -17.27
CA CYS A 225 6.01 10.96 -18.31
C CYS A 225 7.15 11.97 -18.22
N ARG A 226 7.49 12.41 -17.01
CA ARG A 226 8.62 13.31 -16.76
C ARG A 226 9.96 12.60 -16.89
N ASP A 227 10.03 11.35 -16.43
CA ASP A 227 11.27 10.58 -16.39
C ASP A 227 11.60 9.95 -17.76
N GLY A 228 10.67 10.00 -18.73
CA GLY A 228 10.86 9.50 -20.09
C GLY A 228 10.92 7.97 -20.20
N THR A 229 10.45 7.26 -19.17
CA THR A 229 10.43 5.79 -19.08
C THR A 229 9.13 5.19 -19.63
N HIS A 230 8.17 6.03 -20.02
CA HIS A 230 6.90 5.63 -20.60
C HIS A 230 7.05 4.92 -21.97
N GLN A 231 6.11 4.03 -22.28
CA GLN A 231 6.08 3.28 -23.55
C GLN A 231 5.13 3.87 -24.61
N CYS A 232 4.69 5.12 -24.44
CA CYS A 232 3.84 5.80 -25.42
C CYS A 232 4.54 5.93 -26.78
N ARG A 233 3.87 5.48 -27.86
CA ARG A 233 4.39 5.48 -29.24
C ARG A 233 3.42 6.20 -30.18
N TYR A 234 3.85 6.48 -31.41
CA TYR A 234 3.01 7.03 -32.47
C TYR A 234 2.32 8.36 -32.10
N ASN A 235 3.09 9.31 -31.54
CA ASN A 235 2.61 10.64 -31.12
C ASN A 235 1.48 10.64 -30.08
N GLN A 236 1.39 9.57 -29.28
CA GLN A 236 0.54 9.54 -28.09
C GLN A 236 1.09 10.48 -27.01
N ILE A 237 0.18 11.12 -26.28
CA ILE A 237 0.49 11.98 -25.15
C ILE A 237 0.53 11.10 -23.89
N CYS A 238 1.61 11.22 -23.12
CA CYS A 238 1.72 10.55 -21.82
C CYS A 238 0.97 11.38 -20.77
N GLU A 239 0.04 10.74 -20.06
CA GLU A 239 -0.57 11.30 -18.85
C GLU A 239 -0.18 10.42 -17.65
N ASN A 240 0.50 11.03 -16.68
CA ASN A 240 0.90 10.35 -15.45
C ASN A 240 -0.32 10.13 -14.53
N SER A 241 -0.31 9.03 -13.79
CA SER A 241 -1.38 8.66 -12.85
C SER A 241 -0.78 7.99 -11.61
N LYS A 242 -1.50 7.98 -10.49
CA LYS A 242 -0.92 7.40 -9.27
C LYS A 242 -0.69 5.89 -9.42
N GLY A 243 0.57 5.48 -9.43
CA GLY A 243 1.08 4.11 -9.59
C GLY A 243 1.22 3.64 -11.04
N SER A 244 1.02 4.51 -12.04
CA SER A 244 1.13 4.14 -13.46
C SER A 244 1.06 5.34 -14.40
N TYR A 245 1.07 5.12 -15.71
CA TYR A 245 0.79 6.15 -16.71
C TYR A 245 -0.18 5.62 -17.77
N ARG A 246 -0.82 6.54 -18.49
CA ARG A 246 -1.64 6.20 -19.66
C ARG A 246 -1.18 6.97 -20.88
N CYS A 247 -1.17 6.28 -22.01
CA CYS A 247 -0.90 6.88 -23.30
C CYS A 247 -2.23 7.19 -23.98
N VAL A 248 -2.52 8.48 -24.13
CA VAL A 248 -3.76 8.96 -24.74
C VAL A 248 -3.51 9.54 -26.11
N CYS A 249 -4.52 9.46 -26.97
CA CYS A 249 -4.45 10.12 -28.26
C CYS A 249 -4.67 11.64 -28.11
N PRO A 250 -4.03 12.46 -28.94
CA PRO A 250 -4.34 13.88 -29.02
C PRO A 250 -5.83 14.13 -29.27
N ARG A 251 -6.31 15.33 -28.91
CA ARG A 251 -7.70 15.74 -29.22
C ARG A 251 -7.95 15.64 -30.73
N GLY A 252 -9.14 15.16 -31.10
CA GLY A 252 -9.52 14.89 -32.50
C GLY A 252 -9.06 13.52 -33.02
N TYR A 253 -8.42 12.68 -32.19
CA TYR A 253 -8.00 11.34 -32.59
C TYR A 253 -8.60 10.27 -31.69
N ARG A 254 -8.93 9.12 -32.28
CA ARG A 254 -9.42 7.94 -31.56
C ARG A 254 -8.34 6.89 -31.34
N TYR A 255 -8.44 6.24 -30.19
CA TYR A 255 -7.60 5.11 -29.82
C TYR A 255 -8.08 3.82 -30.49
N GLN A 256 -7.15 3.06 -31.06
CA GLN A 256 -7.43 1.79 -31.75
C GLN A 256 -6.91 0.53 -31.04
N GLY A 257 -6.34 0.67 -29.84
CA GLY A 257 -5.72 -0.44 -29.10
C GLY A 257 -4.23 -0.25 -28.86
N VAL A 258 -3.67 -1.10 -27.98
CA VAL A 258 -2.27 -1.02 -27.55
C VAL A 258 -1.34 -1.27 -28.73
N GLY A 259 -0.35 -0.40 -28.93
CA GLY A 259 0.64 -0.53 -29.99
C GLY A 259 0.17 -0.13 -31.40
N ARG A 260 -1.01 0.48 -31.54
CA ARG A 260 -1.51 1.05 -32.80
C ARG A 260 -1.45 2.57 -32.80
N PRO A 261 -1.25 3.22 -33.97
CA PRO A 261 -1.27 4.67 -34.07
C PRO A 261 -2.67 5.24 -33.79
N CYS A 262 -2.70 6.47 -33.31
CA CYS A 262 -3.93 7.24 -33.19
C CYS A 262 -4.47 7.56 -34.59
N VAL A 263 -5.78 7.40 -34.77
CA VAL A 263 -6.44 7.67 -36.05
C VAL A 263 -7.35 8.86 -35.89
N ASP A 264 -7.30 9.75 -36.88
CA ASP A 264 -8.14 10.94 -36.97
C ASP A 264 -9.63 10.57 -36.85
N ILE A 265 -10.38 11.37 -36.11
CA ILE A 265 -11.82 11.23 -35.99
C ILE A 265 -12.43 12.07 -37.10
N ASP A 266 -13.13 11.43 -38.04
CA ASP A 266 -13.87 12.19 -39.04
C ASP A 266 -15.19 12.70 -38.43
N GLU A 267 -15.20 13.95 -37.97
CA GLU A 267 -16.40 14.53 -37.40
C GLU A 267 -17.50 14.80 -38.45
N CYS A 268 -17.15 14.82 -39.74
CA CYS A 268 -18.09 15.02 -40.83
C CYS A 268 -18.94 13.77 -41.14
N GLU A 269 -18.56 12.58 -40.64
CA GLU A 269 -19.43 11.39 -40.71
C GLU A 269 -20.73 11.57 -39.91
N ASN A 270 -20.73 12.44 -38.89
CA ASN A 270 -21.89 12.67 -38.05
C ASN A 270 -22.79 13.80 -38.59
N ARG A 271 -24.07 13.49 -38.82
CA ARG A 271 -25.05 14.47 -39.33
C ARG A 271 -25.34 15.53 -38.25
N GLY A 272 -25.18 16.80 -38.59
CA GLY A 272 -25.50 17.94 -37.71
C GLY A 272 -24.30 18.63 -37.06
N VAL A 273 -23.06 18.26 -37.45
CA VAL A 273 -21.84 18.94 -36.97
C VAL A 273 -21.67 20.34 -37.58
N CYS A 274 -21.96 20.48 -38.87
CA CYS A 274 -22.00 21.75 -39.59
C CYS A 274 -23.42 22.01 -40.12
N GLN A 275 -23.81 23.28 -40.26
CA GLN A 275 -25.10 23.64 -40.88
C GLN A 275 -25.14 23.32 -42.39
N HIS A 276 -24.00 23.45 -43.08
CA HIS A 276 -23.88 23.18 -44.51
C HIS A 276 -22.71 22.22 -44.79
N GLU A 277 -21.68 22.67 -45.50
CA GLU A 277 -20.56 21.84 -45.93
C GLU A 277 -19.58 21.61 -44.77
N CYS A 278 -19.11 20.37 -44.63
CA CYS A 278 -18.13 19.95 -43.63
C CYS A 278 -16.92 19.35 -44.34
N ARG A 279 -15.72 19.81 -43.99
CA ARG A 279 -14.46 19.21 -44.44
C ARG A 279 -13.65 18.74 -43.24
N ASN A 280 -13.39 17.45 -43.21
CA ASN A 280 -12.53 16.86 -42.19
C ASN A 280 -11.07 17.30 -42.39
N THR A 281 -10.35 17.49 -41.28
CA THR A 281 -8.92 17.86 -41.26
C THR A 281 -8.21 17.04 -40.19
N LEU A 282 -6.87 16.93 -40.24
CA LEU A 282 -6.16 16.14 -39.23
C LEU A 282 -6.29 16.78 -37.83
N GLY A 283 -7.03 16.12 -36.93
CA GLY A 283 -7.30 16.48 -35.55
C GLY A 283 -8.49 17.42 -35.33
N SER A 284 -9.27 17.76 -36.37
CA SER A 284 -10.40 18.68 -36.30
C SER A 284 -11.20 18.68 -37.60
N TYR A 285 -12.23 19.50 -37.71
CA TYR A 285 -12.98 19.75 -38.94
C TYR A 285 -13.17 21.25 -39.18
N GLN A 286 -13.56 21.60 -40.40
CA GLN A 286 -13.93 22.96 -40.80
C GLN A 286 -15.31 22.96 -41.48
N CYS A 287 -16.19 23.84 -41.01
CA CYS A 287 -17.47 24.08 -41.67
C CYS A 287 -17.34 25.22 -42.68
N PHE A 288 -18.03 25.09 -43.81
CA PHE A 288 -18.09 26.11 -44.85
C PHE A 288 -19.53 26.53 -45.12
N CYS A 289 -19.70 27.82 -45.39
CA CYS A 289 -20.98 28.42 -45.74
C CYS A 289 -21.08 28.63 -47.24
N PRO A 290 -22.27 28.46 -47.83
CA PRO A 290 -22.50 28.79 -49.24
C PRO A 290 -22.33 30.29 -49.49
N SER A 291 -22.20 30.68 -50.76
CA SER A 291 -22.11 32.09 -51.18
C SER A 291 -23.30 32.92 -50.65
N GLY A 292 -23.03 34.16 -50.25
CA GLY A 292 -24.01 35.04 -49.59
C GLY A 292 -24.13 34.83 -48.07
N TYR A 293 -23.34 33.93 -47.49
CA TYR A 293 -23.33 33.68 -46.04
C TYR A 293 -21.92 33.74 -45.47
N ARG A 294 -21.84 34.16 -44.20
CA ARG A 294 -20.60 34.11 -43.40
C ARG A 294 -20.73 33.14 -42.24
N ILE A 295 -19.61 32.52 -41.88
CA ILE A 295 -19.56 31.62 -40.73
C ILE A 295 -19.65 32.42 -39.42
N MET A 296 -20.49 31.97 -38.51
CA MET A 296 -20.65 32.58 -37.19
C MET A 296 -19.45 32.24 -36.28
N PRO A 297 -19.24 32.99 -35.18
CA PRO A 297 -18.14 32.72 -34.23
C PRO A 297 -18.13 31.33 -33.61
N ASN A 298 -19.26 30.61 -33.64
CA ASN A 298 -19.35 29.22 -33.20
C ASN A 298 -18.69 28.22 -34.17
N GLY A 299 -18.25 28.68 -35.35
CA GLY A 299 -17.59 27.85 -36.36
C GLY A 299 -18.49 26.81 -37.02
N LYS A 300 -19.82 26.88 -36.86
CA LYS A 300 -20.76 25.83 -37.29
C LYS A 300 -21.97 26.33 -38.06
N THR A 301 -22.50 27.49 -37.68
CA THR A 301 -23.69 28.08 -38.30
C THR A 301 -23.32 29.19 -39.26
N CYS A 302 -24.20 29.40 -40.24
CA CYS A 302 -24.05 30.39 -41.29
C CYS A 302 -25.06 31.51 -41.07
N GLN A 303 -24.56 32.73 -41.06
CA GLN A 303 -25.36 33.96 -41.02
C GLN A 303 -25.43 34.54 -42.42
N ASP A 304 -26.63 34.97 -42.81
CA ASP A 304 -26.86 35.73 -44.03
C ASP A 304 -26.06 37.05 -44.03
N VAL A 305 -25.50 37.42 -45.18
CA VAL A 305 -24.80 38.70 -45.33
C VAL A 305 -25.78 39.70 -45.92
N ASP A 306 -26.05 40.80 -45.20
CA ASP A 306 -26.92 41.85 -45.72
C ASP A 306 -26.15 42.70 -46.73
N GLU A 307 -26.24 42.37 -48.03
CA GLU A 307 -25.45 43.09 -49.02
C GLU A 307 -25.91 44.54 -49.19
N CYS A 308 -27.18 44.84 -48.91
CA CYS A 308 -27.72 46.18 -48.98
C CYS A 308 -27.11 47.12 -47.92
N LEU A 309 -26.84 46.59 -46.72
CA LEU A 309 -26.18 47.34 -45.64
C LEU A 309 -24.65 47.28 -45.73
N GLU A 310 -24.09 46.10 -46.00
CA GLU A 310 -22.66 45.83 -45.89
C GLU A 310 -21.88 46.18 -47.17
N GLN A 311 -22.50 46.09 -48.35
CA GLN A 311 -21.81 46.25 -49.64
C GLN A 311 -22.20 47.52 -50.42
N ASN A 312 -23.04 48.38 -49.84
CA ASN A 312 -23.49 49.67 -50.42
C ASN A 312 -23.98 49.55 -51.88
N ILE A 313 -24.87 48.59 -52.13
CA ILE A 313 -25.37 48.25 -53.46
C ILE A 313 -26.15 49.42 -54.08
N TYR A 314 -25.75 49.85 -55.28
CA TYR A 314 -26.47 50.84 -56.07
C TYR A 314 -27.41 50.19 -57.09
N CYS A 315 -28.72 50.27 -56.84
CA CYS A 315 -29.76 49.62 -57.67
C CYS A 315 -30.27 50.44 -58.88
N GLY A 316 -29.74 51.65 -59.11
CA GLY A 316 -30.21 52.55 -60.16
C GLY A 316 -31.33 53.52 -59.71
N PRO A 317 -31.79 54.43 -60.59
CA PRO A 317 -32.81 55.42 -60.25
C PRO A 317 -34.19 54.77 -60.03
N ASN A 318 -34.93 55.23 -59.02
CA ASN A 318 -36.23 54.68 -58.60
C ASN A 318 -36.21 53.19 -58.22
N ARG A 319 -35.06 52.68 -57.79
CA ARG A 319 -34.92 51.31 -57.28
C ARG A 319 -34.28 51.32 -55.91
N MET A 320 -34.67 50.38 -55.07
CA MET A 320 -34.13 50.22 -53.73
C MET A 320 -33.58 48.80 -53.58
N CYS A 321 -32.46 48.67 -52.88
CA CYS A 321 -31.87 47.38 -52.56
C CYS A 321 -32.75 46.66 -51.53
N PHE A 322 -32.96 45.37 -51.77
CA PHE A 322 -33.74 44.50 -50.91
C PHE A 322 -32.93 43.24 -50.61
N ASN A 323 -32.55 43.07 -49.33
CA ASN A 323 -31.76 41.92 -48.88
C ASN A 323 -32.60 40.63 -48.87
N MET A 324 -32.05 39.55 -49.39
CA MET A 324 -32.65 38.21 -49.43
C MET A 324 -31.68 37.18 -48.85
N LYS A 325 -32.17 35.99 -48.53
CA LYS A 325 -31.31 34.94 -47.95
C LYS A 325 -30.29 34.44 -48.98
N GLY A 326 -29.02 34.79 -48.80
CA GLY A 326 -27.87 34.45 -49.64
C GLY A 326 -27.70 35.34 -50.88
N SER A 327 -28.47 36.44 -50.99
CA SER A 327 -28.41 37.34 -52.14
C SER A 327 -29.20 38.64 -51.90
N TYR A 328 -29.22 39.55 -52.86
CA TYR A 328 -30.05 40.75 -52.83
C TYR A 328 -30.82 40.93 -54.15
N GLN A 329 -31.94 41.65 -54.09
CA GLN A 329 -32.71 42.04 -55.26
C GLN A 329 -32.93 43.56 -55.27
N CYS A 330 -32.90 44.16 -56.46
CA CYS A 330 -33.28 45.56 -56.64
C CYS A 330 -34.76 45.67 -57.01
N ILE A 331 -35.57 46.26 -56.14
CA ILE A 331 -37.01 46.44 -56.36
C ILE A 331 -37.32 47.84 -56.88
N GLU A 332 -38.26 47.96 -57.81
CA GLU A 332 -38.71 49.26 -58.34
C GLU A 332 -39.65 49.97 -57.36
N THR A 333 -39.33 51.21 -57.02
CA THR A 333 -40.12 52.08 -56.14
C THR A 333 -40.42 53.41 -56.84
N PRO A 334 -41.19 53.45 -57.94
CA PRO A 334 -41.51 54.72 -58.60
C PRO A 334 -42.31 55.64 -57.66
N CYS A 335 -42.03 56.95 -57.69
CA CYS A 335 -42.86 57.91 -56.97
C CYS A 335 -44.27 57.96 -57.60
N PRO A 336 -45.34 58.08 -56.79
CA PRO A 336 -46.70 58.28 -57.31
C PRO A 336 -46.82 59.53 -58.20
N PRO A 337 -47.85 59.63 -59.06
CA PRO A 337 -48.10 60.85 -59.83
C PRO A 337 -48.19 62.07 -58.90
N ASN A 338 -47.58 63.19 -59.29
CA ASN A 338 -47.41 64.44 -58.53
C ASN A 338 -46.35 64.43 -57.41
N TYR A 339 -45.56 63.36 -57.30
CA TYR A 339 -44.40 63.29 -56.40
C TYR A 339 -43.08 63.20 -57.18
N GLN A 340 -42.05 63.91 -56.73
CA GLN A 340 -40.69 63.85 -57.26
C GLN A 340 -39.74 63.29 -56.22
N ARG A 341 -38.81 62.41 -56.63
CA ARG A 341 -37.83 61.82 -55.71
C ARG A 341 -36.78 62.86 -55.36
N ASP A 342 -36.65 63.14 -54.07
CA ASP A 342 -35.57 63.97 -53.55
C ASP A 342 -34.23 63.24 -53.68
N ARG A 343 -33.19 63.96 -54.12
CA ARG A 343 -31.87 63.38 -54.40
C ARG A 343 -31.06 63.10 -53.13
N LEU A 344 -31.35 63.80 -52.03
CA LEU A 344 -30.60 63.71 -50.78
C LEU A 344 -31.21 62.69 -49.81
N SER A 345 -32.52 62.77 -49.59
CA SER A 345 -33.25 61.89 -48.66
C SER A 345 -33.77 60.61 -49.31
N GLY A 346 -33.86 60.57 -50.65
CA GLY A 346 -34.47 59.45 -51.36
C GLY A 346 -36.00 59.35 -51.20
N SER A 347 -36.64 60.25 -50.46
CA SER A 347 -38.08 60.30 -50.24
C SER A 347 -38.81 60.91 -51.45
N CYS A 348 -40.09 60.55 -51.64
CA CYS A 348 -40.92 61.15 -52.67
C CYS A 348 -41.58 62.41 -52.10
N LEU A 349 -41.22 63.59 -52.59
CA LEU A 349 -41.79 64.88 -52.16
C LEU A 349 -42.90 65.30 -53.12
N LYS A 350 -44.02 65.78 -52.58
CA LYS A 350 -45.14 66.27 -53.38
C LYS A 350 -44.81 67.66 -53.93
N ASN A 351 -45.00 67.90 -55.22
CA ASN A 351 -44.82 69.24 -55.79
C ASN A 351 -46.16 69.99 -55.77
N CYS A 352 -46.41 70.80 -54.74
CA CYS A 352 -47.66 71.56 -54.59
C CYS A 352 -47.53 72.99 -55.13
N PRO A 353 -48.40 73.43 -56.05
CA PRO A 353 -48.50 74.83 -56.43
C PRO A 353 -49.08 75.68 -55.28
N ALA A 354 -48.63 76.94 -55.16
CA ALA A 354 -48.90 77.81 -54.00
C ALA A 354 -50.39 78.09 -53.68
N ASN A 355 -51.31 77.79 -54.59
CA ASN A 355 -52.75 78.08 -54.44
C ASN A 355 -53.64 76.85 -54.23
N ASP A 356 -53.06 75.65 -54.12
CA ASP A 356 -53.84 74.42 -53.92
C ASP A 356 -53.87 74.02 -52.43
N LEU A 357 -54.92 74.47 -51.73
CA LEU A 357 -55.14 74.23 -50.31
C LEU A 357 -55.41 72.74 -50.00
N GLU A 358 -55.93 71.98 -50.96
CA GLU A 358 -56.10 70.52 -50.85
C GLU A 358 -54.74 69.80 -50.95
N CYS A 359 -53.82 70.35 -51.74
CA CYS A 359 -52.47 69.81 -51.88
C CYS A 359 -51.62 70.00 -50.61
N THR A 360 -51.72 71.16 -49.96
CA THR A 360 -50.99 71.48 -48.71
C THR A 360 -51.50 70.73 -47.48
N LEU A 361 -52.76 70.28 -47.50
CA LEU A 361 -53.36 69.43 -46.45
C LEU A 361 -53.06 67.92 -46.63
N SER A 362 -52.44 67.53 -47.75
CA SER A 362 -51.96 66.16 -48.01
C SER A 362 -50.55 65.93 -47.43
N PRO A 363 -50.12 64.68 -47.19
CA PRO A 363 -48.75 64.40 -46.73
C PRO A 363 -47.70 64.90 -47.73
N TYR A 364 -46.88 65.85 -47.26
CA TYR A 364 -45.84 66.57 -48.04
C TYR A 364 -44.71 65.66 -48.53
N ALA A 365 -44.35 64.64 -47.74
CA ALA A 365 -43.34 63.66 -48.05
C ALA A 365 -43.91 62.24 -47.91
N LEU A 366 -43.55 61.37 -48.85
CA LEU A 366 -43.86 59.95 -48.83
C LEU A 366 -42.56 59.16 -48.71
N GLU A 367 -42.45 58.42 -47.61
CA GLU A 367 -41.30 57.57 -47.32
C GLU A 367 -41.62 56.10 -47.59
N TYR A 368 -40.60 55.37 -48.04
CA TYR A 368 -40.62 53.92 -48.16
C TYR A 368 -39.87 53.30 -46.98
N LYS A 369 -40.52 52.40 -46.24
CA LYS A 369 -39.89 51.59 -45.19
C LYS A 369 -39.90 50.13 -45.61
N LEU A 370 -38.80 49.45 -45.34
CA LEU A 370 -38.56 48.06 -45.72
C LEU A 370 -38.56 47.19 -44.47
N VAL A 371 -39.30 46.08 -44.51
CA VAL A 371 -39.30 45.07 -43.46
C VAL A 371 -39.22 43.69 -44.11
N SER A 372 -38.24 42.89 -43.68
CA SER A 372 -38.09 41.50 -44.08
C SER A 372 -38.59 40.59 -42.96
N LEU A 373 -39.48 39.66 -43.29
CA LEU A 373 -40.09 38.71 -42.36
C LEU A 373 -39.88 37.27 -42.82
N PRO A 374 -39.81 36.28 -41.91
CA PRO A 374 -39.90 34.87 -42.27
C PRO A 374 -41.27 34.47 -42.85
N PHE A 375 -41.31 33.43 -43.70
CA PHE A 375 -42.51 32.65 -43.99
C PHE A 375 -42.76 31.67 -42.84
N GLY A 376 -43.97 31.14 -42.77
CA GLY A 376 -44.39 30.21 -41.72
C GLY A 376 -44.91 30.93 -40.48
N ILE A 377 -44.99 32.26 -40.50
CA ILE A 377 -45.70 33.02 -39.48
C ILE A 377 -47.18 32.65 -39.56
N ALA A 378 -47.72 32.17 -38.45
CA ALA A 378 -49.13 31.85 -38.31
C ALA A 378 -50.01 33.11 -38.43
N GLY A 379 -51.29 32.94 -38.74
CA GLY A 379 -52.24 34.06 -38.69
C GLY A 379 -52.37 34.63 -37.27
N ASN A 380 -52.79 35.89 -37.18
CA ASN A 380 -52.96 36.67 -35.95
C ASN A 380 -51.69 36.82 -35.09
N GLN A 381 -50.51 36.88 -35.71
CA GLN A 381 -49.25 37.19 -35.03
C GLN A 381 -48.89 38.68 -35.18
N ASP A 382 -48.40 39.26 -34.10
CA ASP A 382 -47.90 40.65 -34.07
C ASP A 382 -46.50 40.73 -34.68
N LEU A 383 -46.31 41.65 -35.63
CA LEU A 383 -45.08 41.75 -36.41
C LEU A 383 -44.30 43.03 -36.13
N ILE A 384 -44.94 44.18 -36.38
CA ILE A 384 -44.28 45.49 -36.37
C ILE A 384 -45.04 46.39 -35.42
N ARG A 385 -44.31 47.08 -34.54
CA ARG A 385 -44.86 48.11 -33.66
C ARG A 385 -44.45 49.49 -34.18
N LEU A 386 -45.43 50.29 -34.57
CA LEU A 386 -45.29 51.64 -35.07
C LEU A 386 -45.45 52.63 -33.92
N VAL A 387 -44.52 53.56 -33.84
CA VAL A 387 -44.47 54.62 -32.82
C VAL A 387 -44.11 55.93 -33.51
N ALA A 388 -44.80 57.01 -33.14
CA ALA A 388 -44.47 58.34 -33.61
C ALA A 388 -43.63 59.07 -32.56
N TYR A 389 -42.56 59.70 -33.00
CA TYR A 389 -41.67 60.52 -32.18
C TYR A 389 -41.72 61.97 -32.69
N THR A 390 -41.60 62.94 -31.78
CA THR A 390 -41.38 64.35 -32.11
C THR A 390 -39.95 64.57 -32.61
N GLU A 391 -39.66 65.76 -33.13
CA GLU A 391 -38.31 66.14 -33.58
C GLU A 391 -37.27 66.03 -32.46
N ASP A 392 -37.67 66.25 -31.21
CA ASP A 392 -36.84 66.08 -30.01
C ASP A 392 -36.65 64.61 -29.57
N GLY A 393 -37.16 63.64 -30.34
CA GLY A 393 -37.05 62.21 -30.03
C GLY A 393 -37.98 61.70 -28.92
N VAL A 394 -38.97 62.50 -28.51
CA VAL A 394 -39.95 62.12 -27.48
C VAL A 394 -41.16 61.45 -28.14
N MET A 395 -41.66 60.35 -27.57
CA MET A 395 -42.84 59.67 -28.10
C MET A 395 -44.05 60.61 -28.07
N HIS A 396 -44.72 60.75 -29.22
CA HIS A 396 -45.92 61.58 -29.33
C HIS A 396 -47.09 60.91 -28.56
N PRO A 397 -47.74 61.59 -27.60
CA PRO A 397 -48.64 60.96 -26.64
C PRO A 397 -50.00 60.55 -27.22
N ARG A 398 -50.36 61.02 -28.42
CA ARG A 398 -51.66 60.75 -29.06
C ARG A 398 -51.51 60.61 -30.56
N THR A 399 -51.12 59.42 -31.02
CA THR A 399 -51.02 59.10 -32.45
C THR A 399 -51.81 57.84 -32.76
N SER A 400 -52.65 57.92 -33.79
CA SER A 400 -53.37 56.77 -34.36
C SER A 400 -52.76 56.38 -35.69
N PHE A 401 -52.73 55.07 -35.97
CA PHE A 401 -52.26 54.55 -37.24
C PHE A 401 -53.41 53.86 -37.96
N LEU A 402 -53.51 54.07 -39.28
CA LEU A 402 -54.60 53.55 -40.09
C LEU A 402 -54.05 53.02 -41.42
N MET A 403 -54.54 51.87 -41.88
CA MET A 403 -54.25 51.41 -43.23
C MET A 403 -55.07 52.21 -44.25
N VAL A 404 -54.42 52.71 -45.29
CA VAL A 404 -55.07 53.49 -46.36
C VAL A 404 -55.34 52.59 -47.55
N ASN A 405 -56.61 52.44 -47.92
CA ASN A 405 -57.12 51.52 -48.95
C ASN A 405 -56.86 50.05 -48.55
N GLU A 406 -57.76 49.50 -47.74
CA GLU A 406 -57.72 48.10 -47.29
C GLU A 406 -57.91 47.16 -48.49
N ASP A 407 -56.78 46.73 -49.07
CA ASP A 407 -56.76 45.70 -50.10
C ASP A 407 -56.76 44.32 -49.42
N MET A 408 -57.85 43.56 -49.60
CA MET A 408 -58.03 42.23 -49.02
C MET A 408 -57.00 41.20 -49.52
N SER A 409 -56.25 41.52 -50.59
CA SER A 409 -55.13 40.73 -51.08
C SER A 409 -53.88 40.84 -50.20
N ILE A 410 -53.81 41.80 -49.27
CA ILE A 410 -52.68 41.95 -48.35
C ILE A 410 -52.95 41.16 -47.06
N PRO A 411 -52.07 40.24 -46.62
CA PRO A 411 -52.27 39.42 -45.42
C PRO A 411 -51.95 40.16 -44.10
N PHE A 412 -52.04 41.49 -44.09
CA PHE A 412 -51.68 42.34 -42.94
C PHE A 412 -52.84 43.26 -42.59
N SER A 413 -53.03 43.49 -41.31
CA SER A 413 -53.94 44.51 -40.79
C SER A 413 -53.25 45.26 -39.66
N LEU A 414 -53.82 46.41 -39.31
CA LEU A 414 -53.26 47.32 -38.33
C LEU A 414 -54.32 47.60 -37.27
N ARG A 415 -53.90 47.54 -36.01
CA ARG A 415 -54.73 47.95 -34.86
C ARG A 415 -53.94 48.90 -33.97
N ASP A 416 -54.64 49.82 -33.32
CA ASP A 416 -54.03 50.67 -32.30
C ASP A 416 -54.10 49.97 -30.93
N GLU A 417 -52.95 49.85 -30.27
CA GLU A 417 -52.79 49.21 -28.95
C GLU A 417 -51.84 50.04 -28.09
N ASN A 418 -52.32 50.58 -26.96
CA ASN A 418 -51.51 51.36 -26.02
C ASN A 418 -50.72 52.52 -26.67
N LEU A 419 -51.37 53.31 -27.54
CA LEU A 419 -50.75 54.44 -28.28
C LEU A 419 -49.68 54.01 -29.32
N LYS A 420 -49.65 52.73 -29.69
CA LYS A 420 -48.78 52.17 -30.74
C LYS A 420 -49.63 51.52 -31.81
N GLY A 421 -49.23 51.65 -33.07
CA GLY A 421 -49.84 50.89 -34.17
C GLY A 421 -49.21 49.50 -34.23
N VAL A 422 -49.98 48.43 -34.10
CA VAL A 422 -49.49 47.06 -34.22
C VAL A 422 -49.92 46.51 -35.58
N VAL A 423 -48.95 46.24 -36.44
CA VAL A 423 -49.16 45.50 -37.69
C VAL A 423 -49.14 44.02 -37.35
N TYR A 424 -50.21 43.31 -37.69
CA TYR A 424 -50.36 41.88 -37.44
C TYR A 424 -50.80 41.14 -38.71
N THR A 425 -50.46 39.86 -38.80
CA THR A 425 -50.86 39.00 -39.92
C THR A 425 -52.35 38.64 -39.80
N THR A 426 -53.14 38.79 -40.86
CA THR A 426 -54.54 38.31 -40.90
C THR A 426 -54.65 36.85 -41.33
N ARG A 427 -53.67 36.35 -42.08
CA ARG A 427 -53.57 34.95 -42.53
C ARG A 427 -52.12 34.46 -42.53
N PRO A 428 -51.88 33.14 -42.47
CA PRO A 428 -50.53 32.60 -42.43
C PRO A 428 -49.73 32.95 -43.69
N LEU A 429 -48.47 33.36 -43.51
CA LEU A 429 -47.57 33.72 -44.59
C LEU A 429 -46.87 32.44 -45.10
N ARG A 430 -47.46 31.74 -46.08
CA ARG A 430 -47.00 30.41 -46.51
C ARG A 430 -45.98 30.42 -47.65
N GLU A 431 -46.00 31.47 -48.46
CA GLU A 431 -45.16 31.59 -49.64
C GLU A 431 -44.31 32.86 -49.55
N PRO A 432 -43.10 32.85 -50.13
CA PRO A 432 -42.29 34.05 -50.22
C PRO A 432 -42.91 35.02 -51.22
N GLU A 433 -43.35 36.17 -50.73
CA GLU A 433 -44.03 37.20 -51.52
C GLU A 433 -43.72 38.58 -50.96
N THR A 434 -43.79 39.60 -51.82
CA THR A 434 -43.60 41.00 -51.42
C THR A 434 -44.93 41.73 -51.43
N TYR A 435 -45.24 42.35 -50.30
CA TYR A 435 -46.48 43.07 -50.07
C TYR A 435 -46.21 44.57 -49.89
N ARG A 436 -47.17 45.39 -50.32
CA ARG A 436 -47.08 46.84 -50.23
C ARG A 436 -48.27 47.40 -49.47
N MET A 437 -48.03 47.85 -48.24
CA MET A 437 -49.05 48.43 -47.37
C MET A 437 -48.88 49.95 -47.26
N ARG A 438 -49.96 50.70 -47.42
CA ARG A 438 -49.96 52.17 -47.21
C ARG A 438 -50.53 52.48 -45.83
N VAL A 439 -49.78 53.22 -45.03
CA VAL A 439 -50.15 53.54 -43.64
C VAL A 439 -50.21 55.06 -43.46
N ARG A 440 -51.26 55.54 -42.81
CA ARG A 440 -51.43 56.94 -42.40
C ARG A 440 -51.31 57.03 -40.88
N ALA A 441 -50.45 57.93 -40.42
CA ALA A 441 -50.32 58.30 -39.02
C ALA A 441 -50.98 59.67 -38.80
N LEU A 442 -51.87 59.75 -37.82
CA LEU A 442 -52.56 60.97 -37.40
C LEU A 442 -52.19 61.26 -35.95
N SER A 443 -51.42 62.33 -35.74
CA SER A 443 -51.02 62.81 -34.42
C SER A 443 -51.93 63.96 -34.00
N TYR A 444 -52.48 63.88 -32.79
CA TYR A 444 -53.49 64.80 -32.28
C TYR A 444 -52.95 65.68 -31.15
N ARG A 445 -53.30 66.95 -31.18
CA ARG A 445 -53.05 67.90 -30.09
C ARG A 445 -54.02 67.65 -28.93
N SER A 446 -53.77 68.28 -27.77
CA SER A 446 -54.58 68.14 -26.55
C SER A 446 -56.07 68.49 -26.73
N ASP A 447 -56.40 69.35 -27.69
CA ASP A 447 -57.76 69.76 -28.07
C ASP A 447 -58.46 68.78 -29.03
N GLY A 448 -57.78 67.72 -29.46
CA GLY A 448 -58.29 66.73 -30.41
C GLY A 448 -58.17 67.13 -31.88
N ALA A 449 -57.57 68.29 -32.19
CA ALA A 449 -57.26 68.66 -33.56
C ALA A 449 -56.05 67.85 -34.07
N ILE A 450 -56.03 67.56 -35.38
CA ILE A 450 -54.88 66.90 -36.03
C ILE A 450 -53.72 67.91 -36.06
N GLU A 451 -52.62 67.56 -35.42
CA GLU A 451 -51.40 68.36 -35.37
C GLU A 451 -50.46 67.98 -36.51
N TYR A 452 -50.27 66.67 -36.74
CA TYR A 452 -49.44 66.16 -37.82
C TYR A 452 -50.14 65.01 -38.54
N GLN A 453 -50.00 64.98 -39.88
CA GLN A 453 -50.50 63.91 -40.73
C GLN A 453 -49.39 63.44 -41.67
N THR A 454 -49.00 62.17 -41.54
CA THR A 454 -47.95 61.56 -42.36
C THR A 454 -48.47 60.28 -43.01
N THR A 455 -48.10 60.03 -44.27
CA THR A 455 -48.41 58.77 -44.96
C THR A 455 -47.12 58.18 -45.49
N PHE A 456 -46.90 56.89 -45.20
CA PHE A 456 -45.73 56.15 -45.66
C PHE A 456 -46.17 54.80 -46.23
N ILE A 457 -45.29 54.21 -47.03
CA ILE A 457 -45.51 52.90 -47.64
C ILE A 457 -44.53 51.92 -47.02
N VAL A 458 -45.06 50.85 -46.45
CA VAL A 458 -44.30 49.74 -45.90
C VAL A 458 -44.27 48.63 -46.94
N TYR A 459 -43.08 48.30 -47.42
CA TYR A 459 -42.84 47.08 -48.18
C TYR A 459 -42.49 45.98 -47.19
N ILE A 460 -43.33 44.95 -47.15
CA ILE A 460 -43.12 43.78 -46.31
C ILE A 460 -42.79 42.62 -47.24
N ALA A 461 -41.58 42.12 -47.13
CA ALA A 461 -41.16 40.96 -47.88
C ALA A 461 -41.15 39.75 -46.97
N VAL A 462 -41.93 38.74 -47.35
CA VAL A 462 -41.92 37.45 -46.70
C VAL A 462 -40.89 36.60 -47.41
N SER A 463 -39.89 36.13 -46.68
CA SER A 463 -38.80 35.31 -47.20
C SER A 463 -38.69 34.03 -46.39
N ALA A 464 -37.93 33.04 -46.84
CA ALA A 464 -37.99 31.71 -46.28
C ALA A 464 -37.56 31.52 -44.82
N TYR A 465 -36.91 32.50 -44.21
CA TYR A 465 -36.33 32.35 -42.88
C TYR A 465 -36.25 33.70 -42.12
N PRO A 466 -36.26 33.71 -40.78
CA PRO A 466 -36.17 34.93 -39.98
C PRO A 466 -34.74 35.47 -39.94
N TYR A 467 -34.59 36.78 -39.70
CA TYR A 467 -33.34 37.37 -39.22
C TYR A 467 -32.91 36.77 -37.86
#